data_AF-D3Z2D7-F1
#
_entry.id   AF-D3Z2D7-F1
#
_cell.length_a   1.000
_cell.length_b   1.000
_cell.length_c   1.000
_cell.angle_alpha   90.00
_cell.angle_beta   90.00
_cell.angle_gamma   90.00
#
_symmetry.space_group_name_H-M   'P 1'
#
loop_
_entity.id
_entity.type
_entity.pdbx_description
1 polymer ?
#
loop_
_entity_poly.entity_id
_entity_poly.type
_entity_poly.pdbx_seq_one_letter_code
_entity_poly.pdbx_strand_id
1 'polypeptide(L)'
;MLRLRRYKASKPSRIPVLAWGIPFVPLRRQPWRLDWFPTCQLEVKRAPSRAGSPQTEPARKMKLPIFIADAFTATAFRGNPAAVCLLERTLDEDAHQDIAREMNLSETAFVRKLQPTDDFTQSSRFGLRWFTPEAEFPLCGHATLASAAVLFQKRKNTNSTLTFVTMSGELKARR
;
A
#
# COMPACT_ATOMS: atom_id res chain seq x y z
N MET A 1 12.93 -39.97 34.43
CA MET A 1 11.88 -40.92 34.82
C MET A 1 10.79 -40.13 35.54
N LEU A 2 9.72 -39.68 34.86
CA LEU A 2 8.46 -39.30 35.50
C LEU A 2 7.32 -39.30 34.46
N ARG A 3 6.17 -39.81 34.90
CA ARG A 3 5.06 -40.38 34.14
C ARG A 3 4.08 -39.35 33.57
N LEU A 4 3.46 -39.76 32.45
CA LEU A 4 2.22 -39.27 31.84
C LEU A 4 1.06 -39.01 32.82
N ARG A 5 0.22 -38.03 32.50
CA ARG A 5 -1.25 -38.16 32.60
C ARG A 5 -1.93 -37.59 31.36
N ARG A 6 -2.64 -38.48 30.65
CA ARG A 6 -3.68 -38.16 29.66
C ARG A 6 -4.91 -37.65 30.40
N TYR A 7 -5.59 -36.64 29.86
CA TYR A 7 -7.00 -36.38 30.16
C TYR A 7 -7.82 -36.55 28.88
N LYS A 8 -8.92 -37.29 28.98
CA LYS A 8 -9.91 -37.55 27.92
C LYS A 8 -11.30 -37.46 28.56
N ALA A 9 -12.27 -37.15 27.70
CA ALA A 9 -13.73 -37.02 27.91
C ALA A 9 -14.17 -35.61 28.36
N SER A 10 -15.22 -34.99 27.80
CA SER A 10 -16.48 -35.51 27.25
C SER A 10 -17.13 -34.53 26.24
N LYS A 11 -18.02 -35.03 25.36
CA LYS A 11 -18.93 -34.25 24.46
C LYS A 11 -20.31 -34.07 25.15
N PRO A 12 -21.35 -33.49 24.50
CA PRO A 12 -21.52 -32.10 24.03
C PRO A 12 -22.81 -31.48 24.60
N SER A 13 -22.97 -30.14 24.61
CA SER A 13 -24.29 -29.54 24.88
C SER A 13 -24.49 -28.21 24.16
N ARG A 14 -25.44 -28.24 23.22
CA ARG A 14 -26.43 -27.22 22.83
C ARG A 14 -25.92 -25.80 22.54
N ILE A 15 -25.90 -25.48 21.25
CA ILE A 15 -25.84 -24.12 20.70
C ILE A 15 -27.27 -23.57 20.68
N PRO A 16 -27.60 -22.41 21.28
CA PRO A 16 -28.79 -21.68 20.93
C PRO A 16 -28.54 -20.90 19.62
N VAL A 17 -29.48 -21.06 18.69
CA VAL A 17 -29.56 -20.31 17.44
C VAL A 17 -29.83 -18.84 17.79
N LEU A 18 -28.95 -17.94 17.35
CA LEU A 18 -29.28 -16.53 17.20
C LEU A 18 -29.32 -16.23 15.69
N ALA A 19 -30.51 -15.85 15.26
CA ALA A 19 -30.83 -15.35 13.95
C ALA A 19 -29.93 -14.15 13.63
N TRP A 20 -29.19 -14.23 12.53
CA TRP A 20 -28.81 -13.20 11.55
C TRP A 20 -27.79 -13.89 10.64
N GLY A 21 -28.24 -14.32 9.46
CA GLY A 21 -27.50 -15.19 8.54
C GLY A 21 -26.28 -14.54 7.89
N ILE A 22 -25.22 -14.31 8.67
CA ILE A 22 -23.89 -13.98 8.18
C ILE A 22 -22.94 -15.06 8.71
N PRO A 23 -22.26 -15.85 7.85
CA PRO A 23 -21.25 -16.77 8.34
C PRO A 23 -20.12 -15.97 8.99
N PHE A 24 -19.87 -16.24 10.27
CA PHE A 24 -18.69 -15.79 10.99
C PHE A 24 -17.47 -16.43 10.32
N VAL A 25 -16.82 -15.70 9.42
CA VAL A 25 -15.55 -16.13 8.82
C VAL A 25 -14.46 -15.86 9.85
N PRO A 26 -13.82 -16.89 10.44
CA PRO A 26 -12.69 -16.65 11.31
C PRO A 26 -11.59 -15.98 10.49
N LEU A 27 -10.99 -14.92 11.04
CA LEU A 27 -9.85 -14.20 10.49
C LEU A 27 -8.62 -15.13 10.46
N ARG A 28 -8.63 -16.13 9.57
CA ARG A 28 -7.43 -16.86 9.19
C ARG A 28 -6.54 -15.85 8.47
N ARG A 29 -5.28 -15.76 8.89
CA ARG A 29 -4.20 -15.15 8.11
C ARG A 29 -4.13 -15.87 6.78
N GLN A 30 -4.89 -15.39 5.80
CA GLN A 30 -4.76 -15.87 4.43
C GLN A 30 -3.50 -15.22 3.87
N PRO A 31 -2.54 -16.00 3.35
CA PRO A 31 -1.39 -15.43 2.69
C PRO A 31 -1.86 -14.69 1.44
N TRP A 32 -1.43 -13.44 1.31
CA TRP A 32 -1.65 -12.64 0.10
C TRP A 32 -1.14 -13.42 -1.13
N ARG A 33 -1.99 -13.64 -2.14
CA ARG A 33 -1.58 -14.33 -3.38
C ARG A 33 -0.71 -13.41 -4.23
N LEU A 34 0.43 -13.93 -4.69
CA LEU A 34 1.55 -13.20 -5.29
C LEU A 34 1.30 -12.64 -6.71
N ASP A 35 0.33 -13.18 -7.45
CA ASP A 35 0.31 -13.01 -8.92
C ASP A 35 -0.64 -11.92 -9.45
N TRP A 36 -1.31 -11.13 -8.59
CA TRP A 36 -2.48 -10.34 -9.01
C TRP A 36 -2.37 -8.82 -9.10
N PHE A 37 -1.19 -8.21 -8.94
CA PHE A 37 -1.06 -6.76 -9.12
C PHE A 37 -0.56 -6.42 -10.53
N PRO A 38 -1.38 -5.83 -11.42
CA PRO A 38 -0.88 -5.25 -12.65
C PRO A 38 0.04 -4.08 -12.31
N THR A 39 1.27 -4.11 -12.86
CA THR A 39 2.17 -2.96 -12.78
C THR A 39 1.95 -2.13 -14.03
N CYS A 40 1.39 -0.94 -13.88
CA CYS A 40 1.33 0.04 -14.95
C CYS A 40 2.56 0.97 -14.81
N GLN A 41 3.29 1.21 -15.90
CA GLN A 41 4.33 2.25 -15.91
C GLN A 41 3.75 3.50 -16.54
N LEU A 42 3.57 4.54 -15.74
CA LEU A 42 3.19 5.86 -16.25
C LEU A 42 4.47 6.63 -16.60
N GLU A 43 4.50 7.25 -17.78
CA GLU A 43 5.54 8.20 -18.15
C GLU A 43 5.09 9.62 -17.78
N VAL A 44 5.70 10.20 -16.76
CA VAL A 44 5.41 11.59 -16.36
C VAL A 44 6.38 12.51 -17.09
N LYS A 45 5.85 13.43 -17.92
CA LYS A 45 6.63 14.51 -18.55
C LYS A 45 6.58 15.74 -17.65
N ARG A 46 7.74 16.33 -17.37
CA ARG A 46 7.84 17.56 -16.58
C ARG A 46 7.26 18.74 -17.37
N ALA A 47 6.46 19.58 -16.72
CA ALA A 47 6.11 20.90 -17.28
C ALA A 47 7.30 21.86 -17.12
N PRO A 48 7.58 22.74 -18.09
CA PRO A 48 8.66 23.72 -17.95
C PRO A 48 8.31 24.73 -16.84
N SER A 49 9.19 24.88 -15.86
CA SER A 49 9.05 25.87 -14.78
C SER A 49 9.14 27.29 -15.32
N ARG A 50 8.15 28.14 -15.03
CA ARG A 50 8.22 29.59 -15.30
C ARG A 50 9.16 30.27 -14.31
N ALA A 51 10.46 30.34 -14.62
CA ALA A 51 11.40 31.39 -14.20
C ALA A 51 12.75 31.17 -14.91
N GLY A 52 13.34 32.26 -15.40
CA GLY A 52 14.36 32.24 -16.45
C GLY A 52 15.74 31.67 -16.09
N SER A 53 16.29 30.90 -17.03
CA SER A 53 17.70 30.85 -17.46
C SER A 53 17.83 29.79 -18.57
N PRO A 54 18.65 30.00 -19.63
CA PRO A 54 18.79 29.03 -20.73
C PRO A 54 19.78 27.93 -20.33
N GLN A 55 19.28 26.94 -19.59
CA GLN A 55 19.93 25.64 -19.43
C GLN A 55 18.87 24.58 -19.77
N THR A 56 18.69 24.34 -21.07
CA THR A 56 17.75 23.34 -21.58
C THR A 56 18.33 21.94 -21.33
N GLU A 57 18.30 21.48 -20.08
CA GLU A 57 18.41 20.03 -19.84
C GLU A 57 17.19 19.35 -20.49
N PRO A 58 17.38 18.30 -21.31
CA PRO A 58 16.26 17.60 -21.91
C PRO A 58 15.37 17.05 -20.79
N ALA A 59 14.05 17.26 -20.91
CA ALA A 59 13.05 16.75 -19.97
C ALA A 59 13.27 15.25 -19.75
N ARG A 60 13.95 14.91 -18.65
CA ARG A 60 14.34 13.53 -18.35
C ARG A 60 13.06 12.73 -18.10
N LYS A 61 12.75 11.80 -19.01
CA LYS A 61 11.64 10.87 -18.87
C LYS A 61 11.73 10.17 -17.51
N MET A 62 10.76 10.40 -16.65
CA MET A 62 10.63 9.68 -15.38
C MET A 62 9.67 8.53 -15.56
N LYS A 63 10.13 7.32 -15.22
CA LYS A 63 9.28 6.15 -15.11
C LYS A 63 8.70 6.12 -13.71
N LEU A 64 7.37 6.12 -13.61
CA LEU A 64 6.67 5.98 -12.35
C LEU A 64 6.01 4.60 -12.27
N PRO A 65 6.53 3.69 -11.42
CA PRO A 65 5.86 2.43 -11.15
C PRO A 65 4.56 2.66 -10.39
N ILE A 66 3.43 2.28 -10.99
CA ILE A 66 2.10 2.33 -10.40
C ILE A 66 1.56 0.91 -10.25
N PHE A 67 0.98 0.63 -9.08
CA PHE A 67 0.33 -0.64 -8.77
C PHE A 67 -1.11 -0.36 -8.37
N ILE A 68 -2.03 -1.21 -8.82
CA ILE A 68 -3.41 -1.20 -8.31
C ILE A 68 -3.54 -2.38 -7.34
N ALA A 69 -3.99 -2.08 -6.12
CA ALA A 69 -4.05 -3.01 -5.02
C ALA A 69 -5.42 -2.95 -4.35
N ASP A 70 -6.07 -4.10 -4.25
CA ASP A 70 -7.35 -4.24 -3.55
C ASP A 70 -7.10 -4.54 -2.05
N ALA A 71 -7.38 -3.57 -1.18
CA ALA A 71 -7.23 -3.73 0.26
C ALA A 71 -8.35 -4.60 0.86
N PHE A 72 -8.04 -5.28 1.96
CA PHE A 72 -8.95 -6.16 2.71
C PHE A 72 -9.46 -7.40 1.98
N THR A 73 -8.84 -7.78 0.87
CA THR A 73 -9.21 -8.97 0.11
C THR A 73 -7.97 -9.71 -0.39
N ALA A 74 -8.12 -11.01 -0.67
CA ALA A 74 -7.17 -11.81 -1.44
C ALA A 74 -7.68 -12.14 -2.85
N THR A 75 -8.91 -11.72 -3.17
CA THR A 75 -9.59 -11.93 -4.44
C THR A 75 -9.67 -10.62 -5.20
N ALA A 76 -9.23 -10.61 -6.45
CA ALA A 76 -9.30 -9.42 -7.32
C ALA A 76 -10.74 -8.92 -7.50
N PHE A 77 -10.88 -7.61 -7.72
CA PHE A 77 -12.17 -6.92 -7.92
C PHE A 77 -13.11 -7.01 -6.71
N ARG A 78 -12.54 -7.19 -5.52
CA ARG A 78 -13.23 -7.16 -4.23
C ARG A 78 -12.49 -6.23 -3.29
N GLY A 79 -13.08 -5.89 -2.15
CA GLY A 79 -12.43 -4.97 -1.21
C GLY A 79 -12.34 -3.53 -1.75
N ASN A 80 -11.32 -2.80 -1.30
CA ASN A 80 -11.18 -1.37 -1.62
C ASN A 80 -9.93 -1.13 -2.49
N PRO A 81 -10.10 -0.75 -3.77
CA PRO A 81 -8.98 -0.51 -4.66
C PRO A 81 -8.26 0.79 -4.31
N ALA A 82 -6.93 0.74 -4.30
CA ALA A 82 -6.08 1.91 -4.20
C ALA A 82 -4.92 1.83 -5.21
N ALA A 83 -4.59 2.98 -5.81
CA ALA A 83 -3.37 3.11 -6.59
C ALA A 83 -2.18 3.34 -5.64
N VAL A 84 -1.04 2.73 -5.93
CA VAL A 84 0.21 2.88 -5.18
C VAL A 84 1.33 3.25 -6.14
N CYS A 85 1.86 4.46 -5.98
CA CYS A 85 2.93 5.03 -6.77
C CYS A 85 4.24 4.97 -5.97
N LEU A 86 5.27 4.31 -6.53
CA LEU A 86 6.59 4.25 -5.88
C LEU A 86 7.52 5.33 -6.46
N LEU A 87 7.82 6.33 -5.64
CA LEU A 87 8.60 7.51 -6.05
C LEU A 87 10.10 7.27 -5.90
N GLU A 88 10.80 7.09 -7.03
CA GLU A 88 12.26 7.10 -7.05
C GLU A 88 12.85 8.50 -6.91
N ARG A 89 12.07 9.53 -7.25
CA ARG A 89 12.45 10.94 -7.22
C ARG A 89 11.27 11.76 -6.71
N THR A 90 11.56 12.95 -6.20
CA THR A 90 10.53 13.92 -5.82
C THR A 90 9.70 14.29 -7.06
N LEU A 91 8.38 14.27 -6.90
CA LEU A 91 7.44 14.81 -7.87
C LEU A 91 7.06 16.24 -7.48
N ASP A 92 6.74 17.06 -8.47
CA ASP A 92 6.14 18.39 -8.24
C ASP A 92 4.76 18.21 -7.57
N GLU A 93 4.32 19.19 -6.77
CA GLU A 93 3.06 19.09 -6.02
C GLU A 93 1.85 18.86 -6.93
N ASP A 94 1.74 19.63 -8.02
CA ASP A 94 0.67 19.50 -9.01
C ASP A 94 0.63 18.11 -9.65
N ALA A 95 1.80 17.48 -9.84
CA ALA A 95 1.90 16.16 -10.46
C ALA A 95 1.26 15.07 -9.59
N HIS A 96 1.29 15.18 -8.26
CA HIS A 96 0.62 14.22 -7.39
C HIS A 96 -0.90 14.25 -7.62
N GLN A 97 -1.47 15.45 -7.67
CA GLN A 97 -2.90 15.65 -7.88
C GLN A 97 -3.34 15.23 -9.29
N ASP A 98 -2.53 15.53 -10.32
CA ASP A 98 -2.81 15.14 -11.70
C ASP A 98 -2.79 13.62 -11.87
N ILE A 99 -1.82 12.94 -11.28
CA ILE A 99 -1.78 11.47 -11.29
C ILE A 99 -2.99 10.89 -10.54
N ALA A 100 -3.34 11.44 -9.38
CA ALA A 100 -4.48 10.95 -8.61
C ALA A 100 -5.81 11.12 -9.38
N ARG A 101 -5.94 12.23 -10.11
CA ARG A 101 -7.09 12.49 -11.00
C ARG A 101 -7.13 11.52 -12.18
N GLU A 102 -5.99 11.26 -12.80
CA GLU A 102 -5.87 10.29 -13.90
C GLU A 102 -6.21 8.87 -13.44
N MET A 103 -5.76 8.47 -12.26
CA MET A 103 -6.06 7.15 -11.70
C MET A 103 -7.54 6.96 -11.37
N ASN A 104 -8.24 8.05 -11.01
CA ASN A 104 -9.68 8.07 -10.73
C ASN A 104 -10.16 6.94 -9.79
N LEU A 105 -9.34 6.60 -8.78
CA LEU A 105 -9.68 5.70 -7.68
C LEU A 105 -10.01 6.52 -6.43
N SER A 106 -10.60 5.87 -5.42
CA SER A 106 -10.89 6.51 -4.13
C SER A 106 -9.65 7.19 -3.56
N GLU A 107 -8.50 6.51 -3.61
CA GLU A 107 -7.22 7.06 -3.18
C GLU A 107 -6.04 6.56 -4.03
N THR A 108 -5.10 7.47 -4.25
CA THR A 108 -3.77 7.21 -4.78
C THR A 108 -2.73 7.50 -3.69
N ALA A 109 -2.00 6.46 -3.30
CA ALA A 109 -0.91 6.53 -2.33
C ALA A 109 0.43 6.75 -3.04
N PHE A 110 1.21 7.71 -2.55
CA PHE A 110 2.56 7.99 -3.02
C PHE A 110 3.57 7.61 -1.95
N VAL A 111 4.34 6.55 -2.21
CA VAL A 111 5.41 6.09 -1.32
C VAL A 111 6.72 6.68 -1.81
N ARG A 112 7.38 7.50 -0.98
CA ARG A 112 8.71 8.05 -1.30
C ARG A 112 9.80 7.52 -0.39
N LYS A 113 11.00 7.47 -0.94
CA LYS A 113 12.24 7.33 -0.19
C LYS A 113 12.46 8.57 0.70
N LEU A 114 13.03 8.38 1.89
CA LEU A 114 13.35 9.50 2.79
C LEU A 114 14.73 10.06 2.51
N GLN A 115 15.66 9.19 2.12
CA GLN A 115 17.03 9.52 1.74
C GLN A 115 17.35 9.02 0.32
N PRO A 116 18.26 9.67 -0.41
CA PRO A 116 18.65 9.23 -1.76
C PRO A 116 19.24 7.81 -1.79
N THR A 117 19.84 7.36 -0.70
CA THR A 117 20.44 6.04 -0.52
C THR A 117 19.42 4.95 -0.16
N ASP A 118 18.18 5.31 0.14
CA ASP A 118 17.15 4.34 0.49
C ASP A 118 16.78 3.46 -0.72
N ASP A 119 16.33 2.25 -0.43
CA ASP A 119 15.79 1.34 -1.42
C ASP A 119 14.47 0.71 -0.99
N PHE A 120 13.58 0.45 -1.95
CA PHE A 120 12.26 -0.11 -1.68
C PHE A 120 12.31 -1.57 -1.20
N THR A 121 13.45 -2.26 -1.31
CA THR A 121 13.63 -3.65 -0.88
C THR A 121 14.30 -3.79 0.51
N GLN A 122 15.13 -2.83 0.91
CA GLN A 122 15.92 -2.91 2.15
C GLN A 122 15.55 -1.86 3.19
N SER A 123 15.07 -0.67 2.80
CA SER A 123 14.67 0.35 3.76
C SER A 123 13.38 -0.05 4.47
N SER A 124 13.29 0.28 5.76
CA SER A 124 12.10 0.01 6.60
C SER A 124 11.27 1.27 6.86
N ARG A 125 11.73 2.43 6.41
CA ARG A 125 11.10 3.74 6.64
C ARG A 125 10.87 4.45 5.31
N PHE A 126 9.65 4.92 5.09
CA PHE A 126 9.24 5.58 3.85
C PHE A 126 8.36 6.80 4.16
N GLY A 127 8.37 7.80 3.28
CA GLY A 127 7.34 8.83 3.30
C GLY A 127 6.07 8.33 2.61
N LEU A 128 4.90 8.72 3.10
CA LEU A 128 3.62 8.33 2.51
C LEU A 128 2.66 9.53 2.50
N ARG A 129 2.05 9.76 1.33
CA ARG A 129 0.99 10.75 1.09
C ARG A 129 -0.17 10.08 0.37
N TRP A 130 -1.37 10.62 0.54
CA TRP A 130 -2.58 10.12 -0.12
C TRP A 130 -3.32 11.25 -0.79
N PHE A 131 -3.81 10.97 -1.98
CA PHE A 131 -4.59 11.92 -2.75
C PHE A 131 -5.86 11.25 -3.24
N THR A 132 -6.97 11.94 -3.10
CA THR A 132 -8.18 11.66 -3.89
C THR A 132 -8.03 12.36 -5.24
N PRO A 133 -8.95 12.14 -6.21
CA PRO A 133 -8.97 12.90 -7.46
C PRO A 133 -9.11 14.42 -7.27
N GLU A 134 -9.54 14.87 -6.09
CA GLU A 134 -9.84 16.27 -5.79
C GLU A 134 -8.77 16.96 -4.93
N ALA A 135 -8.20 16.27 -3.92
CA ALA A 135 -7.28 16.87 -2.96
C ALA A 135 -6.38 15.85 -2.25
N GLU A 136 -5.34 16.35 -1.58
CA GLU A 136 -4.56 15.57 -0.61
C GLU A 136 -5.43 15.23 0.62
N PHE A 137 -5.31 14.00 1.10
CA PHE A 137 -6.06 13.49 2.24
C PHE A 137 -5.09 13.13 3.38
N PRO A 138 -5.37 13.52 4.63
CA PRO A 138 -4.39 13.47 5.71
C PRO A 138 -4.04 12.05 6.18
N LEU A 139 -4.98 11.11 6.08
CA LEU A 139 -4.79 9.72 6.49
C LEU A 139 -5.78 8.80 5.78
N CYS A 140 -5.28 7.73 5.16
CA CYS A 140 -6.13 6.67 4.59
C CYS A 140 -5.62 5.28 4.94
N GLY A 141 -6.42 4.52 5.72
CA GLY A 141 -6.02 3.21 6.24
C GLY A 141 -5.85 2.14 5.16
N HIS A 142 -6.78 2.05 4.20
CA HIS A 142 -6.76 0.99 3.20
C HIS A 142 -5.65 1.22 2.15
N ALA A 143 -5.40 2.47 1.74
CA ALA A 143 -4.28 2.82 0.88
C ALA A 143 -2.92 2.64 1.58
N THR A 144 -2.85 2.79 2.90
CA THR A 144 -1.66 2.42 3.70
C THR A 144 -1.40 0.92 3.64
N LEU A 145 -2.44 0.09 3.81
CA LEU A 145 -2.32 -1.37 3.70
C LEU A 145 -1.93 -1.80 2.29
N ALA A 146 -2.52 -1.19 1.26
CA ALA A 146 -2.13 -1.38 -0.14
C ALA A 146 -0.64 -1.07 -0.36
N SER A 147 -0.16 0.05 0.18
CA SER A 147 1.25 0.46 0.08
C SER A 147 2.19 -0.55 0.74
N ALA A 148 1.85 -1.02 1.94
CA ALA A 148 2.62 -2.05 2.63
C ALA A 148 2.62 -3.38 1.85
N ALA A 149 1.47 -3.79 1.30
CA ALA A 149 1.35 -5.01 0.51
C ALA A 149 2.24 -4.94 -0.75
N VAL A 150 2.25 -3.81 -1.46
CA VAL A 150 3.12 -3.59 -2.63
C VAL A 150 4.60 -3.69 -2.25
N LEU A 151 5.02 -3.06 -1.15
CA LEU A 151 6.41 -3.13 -0.68
C LEU A 151 6.81 -4.56 -0.30
N PHE A 152 5.98 -5.27 0.47
CA PHE A 152 6.28 -6.64 0.89
C PHE A 152 6.25 -7.64 -0.26
N GLN A 153 5.31 -7.53 -1.18
CA GLN A 153 5.05 -8.58 -2.17
C GLN A 153 5.70 -8.29 -3.52
N LYS A 154 5.58 -7.06 -4.01
CA LYS A 154 6.11 -6.69 -5.34
C LYS A 154 7.54 -6.21 -5.28
N ARG A 155 7.92 -5.47 -4.24
CA ARG A 155 9.33 -5.10 -4.00
C ARG A 155 10.07 -6.13 -3.17
N LYS A 156 9.39 -7.16 -2.64
CA LYS A 156 9.99 -8.22 -1.81
C LYS A 156 10.82 -7.63 -0.66
N ASN A 157 10.31 -6.56 -0.05
CA ASN A 157 11.02 -5.88 1.03
C ASN A 157 11.27 -6.88 2.19
N THR A 158 12.51 -6.92 2.67
CA THR A 158 12.98 -7.95 3.60
C THR A 158 12.62 -7.66 5.05
N ASN A 159 12.19 -6.43 5.36
CA ASN A 159 11.83 -6.04 6.71
C ASN A 159 10.53 -6.70 7.17
N SER A 160 10.42 -6.96 8.47
CA SER A 160 9.18 -7.47 9.07
C SER A 160 8.16 -6.37 9.39
N THR A 161 8.63 -5.13 9.48
CA THR A 161 7.84 -3.95 9.84
C THR A 161 8.26 -2.78 8.97
N LEU A 162 7.28 -2.08 8.42
CA LEU A 162 7.45 -0.84 7.66
C LEU A 162 6.90 0.32 8.48
N THR A 163 7.62 1.43 8.48
CA THR A 163 7.19 2.69 9.08
C THR A 163 6.96 3.73 7.99
N PHE A 164 5.78 4.31 7.95
CA PHE A 164 5.41 5.37 7.05
C PHE A 164 5.39 6.70 7.80
N VAL A 165 6.19 7.66 7.35
CA VAL A 165 6.23 9.03 7.85
C VAL A 165 5.22 9.84 7.04
N THR A 166 4.19 10.35 7.71
CA THR A 166 3.03 11.01 7.10
C THR A 166 2.76 12.35 7.79
N MET A 167 1.87 13.17 7.24
CA MET A 167 1.46 14.43 7.90
C MET A 167 0.75 14.18 9.24
N SER A 168 0.06 13.06 9.39
CA SER A 168 -0.61 12.66 10.64
C SER A 168 0.29 11.88 11.61
N GLY A 169 1.61 11.83 11.34
CA GLY A 169 2.59 11.13 12.18
C GLY A 169 3.07 9.81 11.59
N GLU A 170 3.68 8.97 12.44
CA GLU A 170 4.22 7.67 12.01
C GLU A 170 3.15 6.58 12.03
N LEU A 171 2.99 5.88 10.91
CA LEU A 171 2.15 4.68 10.81
C LEU A 171 3.04 3.44 10.65
N LYS A 172 2.67 2.33 11.28
CA LYS A 172 3.45 1.07 11.20
C LYS A 172 2.60 -0.05 10.63
N ALA A 173 3.14 -0.72 9.62
CA ALA A 173 2.55 -1.92 9.02
C ALA A 173 3.48 -3.12 9.23
N ARG A 174 2.89 -4.28 9.54
CA ARG A 174 3.62 -5.54 9.78
C ARG A 174 3.02 -6.63 8.91
N ARG A 175 3.87 -7.55 8.43
CA ARG A 175 3.42 -8.72 7.65
C ARG A 175 2.88 -9.83 8.56
#